data_AF-A0A2E4W5W9-F1
#
_entry.id   AF-A0A2E4W5W9-F1
#
_cell.length_a   1.000
_cell.length_b   1.000
_cell.length_c   1.000
_cell.angle_alpha   90.00
_cell.angle_beta   90.00
_cell.angle_gamma   90.00
#
_symmetry.space_group_name_H-M   'P 1'
#
loop_
_entity.id
_entity.type
_entity.pdbx_description
1 polymer ?
#
loop_
_entity_poly.entity_id
_entity_poly.type
_entity_poly.pdbx_seq_one_letter_code
_entity_poly.pdbx_strand_id
1 'polypeptide(L)' 'MTDLTPQQRELLRHMLGMGSSSPGYRNHFVASDTHKDAPTLLELERMGLIEVVPNRAGWIGRTRLYRATSAGRAAVMDET' A
#
# COMPACT_ATOMS: atom_id res chain seq x y z
N MET A 1 -6.25 -17.73 -2.74
CA MET A 1 -6.49 -16.69 -1.73
C MET A 1 -5.18 -16.37 -1.05
N THR A 2 -4.77 -15.10 -1.05
CA THR A 2 -3.61 -14.65 -0.29
C THR A 2 -4.03 -14.49 1.16
N ASP A 3 -3.42 -15.24 2.08
CA ASP A 3 -3.69 -15.12 3.52
C ASP A 3 -3.07 -13.81 4.02
N LEU A 4 -3.89 -12.76 4.13
CA LEU A 4 -3.47 -11.44 4.58
C LEU A 4 -3.82 -11.25 6.04
N THR A 5 -2.87 -10.72 6.81
CA THR A 5 -3.17 -10.28 8.17
C THR A 5 -4.16 -9.11 8.17
N PRO A 6 -4.92 -8.88 9.26
CA PRO A 6 -5.83 -7.75 9.35
C PRO A 6 -5.15 -6.39 9.07
N GLN A 7 -3.91 -6.21 9.55
CA GLN A 7 -3.13 -4.99 9.32
C GLN A 7 -2.73 -4.82 7.85
N GLN A 8 -2.29 -5.90 7.19
CA GLN A 8 -1.95 -5.88 5.76
C GLN A 8 -3.16 -5.50 4.90
N ARG A 9 -4.33 -6.05 5.23
CA ARG A 9 -5.59 -5.75 4.54
C ARG A 9 -6.03 -4.30 4.78
N GLU A 10 -5.92 -3.81 6.01
CA GLU A 10 -6.25 -2.42 6.34
C GLU A 10 -5.37 -1.44 5.57
N LEU A 11 -4.06 -1.70 5.49
CA LEU A 11 -3.13 -0.86 4.72
C LEU A 11 -3.45 -0.86 3.21
N LEU A 12 -3.79 -2.02 2.63
CA LEU A 12 -4.22 -2.09 1.23
C LEU A 12 -5.53 -1.33 0.99
N ARG A 13 -6.52 -1.46 1.88
CA ARG A 13 -7.77 -0.67 1.84
C ARG A 13 -7.50 0.82 1.92
N HIS A 14 -6.62 1.23 2.84
CA HIS A 14 -6.22 2.61 3.01
C HIS A 14 -5.55 3.17 1.75
N MET A 15 -4.59 2.44 1.18
CA MET A 15 -3.94 2.79 -0.09
C MET A 15 -4.94 3.00 -1.21
N LEU A 16 -5.94 2.13 -1.32
CA LEU A 16 -6.97 2.19 -2.35
C LEU A 16 -8.05 3.23 -2.07
N GLY A 17 -8.03 3.86 -0.90
CA GLY A 17 -9.07 4.79 -0.45
C GLY A 17 -10.42 4.12 -0.23
N MET A 18 -10.45 2.79 0.00
CA MET A 18 -11.67 2.08 0.33
C MET A 18 -12.22 2.58 1.68
N GLY A 19 -13.49 2.97 1.71
CA GLY A 19 -14.12 3.58 2.89
C GLY A 19 -13.87 5.09 3.06
N SER A 20 -13.17 5.74 2.11
CA SER A 20 -13.06 7.19 2.06
C SER A 20 -14.21 7.82 1.26
N SER A 21 -14.58 9.07 1.58
CA SER A 21 -15.50 9.88 0.77
C SER A 21 -15.00 10.18 -0.66
N SER A 22 -13.75 9.83 -0.97
CA SER A 22 -13.14 9.97 -2.30
C SER A 22 -12.31 8.73 -2.66
N PRO A 23 -12.95 7.58 -2.95
CA PRO A 23 -12.25 6.35 -3.26
C PRO A 23 -11.36 6.51 -4.50
N GLY A 24 -10.14 5.98 -4.46
CA GLY A 24 -9.19 6.05 -5.57
C GLY A 24 -8.38 7.34 -5.73
N TYR A 25 -8.67 8.43 -5.01
CA TYR A 25 -7.87 9.66 -5.11
C TYR A 25 -6.47 9.51 -4.50
N ARG A 26 -6.34 8.68 -3.45
CA ARG A 26 -5.05 8.43 -2.81
C ARG A 26 -4.26 7.39 -3.59
N ASN A 27 -4.70 6.15 -3.80
CA ASN A 27 -3.98 5.14 -4.61
C ASN A 27 -2.46 5.00 -4.30
N HIS A 28 -1.98 5.57 -3.20
CA HIS A 28 -0.60 5.59 -2.77
C HIS A 28 -0.52 5.83 -1.26
N PHE A 29 0.53 5.30 -0.65
CA PHE A 29 0.88 5.49 0.76
C PHE A 29 2.30 6.01 0.85
N VAL A 30 2.49 7.11 1.57
CA VAL A 30 3.81 7.73 1.74
C VAL A 30 4.31 7.38 3.13
N ALA A 31 5.44 6.70 3.23
CA ALA A 31 6.02 6.27 4.50
C ALA A 31 7.54 6.39 4.50
N SER A 32 8.11 6.83 5.62
CA SER A 32 9.55 6.72 5.89
C SER A 32 9.92 5.30 6.34
N ASP A 33 11.22 5.00 6.34
CA ASP A 33 11.80 3.78 6.92
C ASP A 33 11.50 3.63 8.42
N THR A 34 11.27 4.73 9.12
CA THR A 34 10.93 4.77 10.55
C THR A 34 9.43 4.67 10.84
N HIS A 35 8.58 4.60 9.82
CA HIS A 35 7.14 4.52 10.02
C HIS A 35 6.74 3.19 10.68
N LYS A 36 5.75 3.20 11.58
CA LYS A 36 5.29 2.00 12.29
C LYS A 36 4.84 0.87 11.35
N ASP A 37 4.30 1.23 10.19
CA ASP A 37 3.81 0.31 9.18
C ASP A 37 4.89 -0.08 8.14
N ALA A 38 6.12 0.42 8.27
CA ALA A 38 7.21 0.11 7.34
C ALA A 38 7.50 -1.41 7.22
N PRO A 39 7.52 -2.21 8.31
CA PRO A 39 7.70 -3.66 8.20
C PRO A 39 6.60 -4.32 7.36
N THR A 40 5.34 -3.93 7.59
CA THR A 40 4.19 -4.48 6.88
C THR A 40 4.18 -4.06 5.40
N LEU A 41 4.59 -2.84 5.09
CA LEU A 41 4.75 -2.38 3.70
C LEU A 41 5.84 -3.16 2.96
N LEU A 42 6.96 -3.49 3.64
CA LEU A 42 8.01 -4.33 3.06
C LEU A 42 7.51 -5.76 2.77
N GLU A 43 6.69 -6.33 3.65
CA GLU A 43 6.10 -7.64 3.39
C GLU A 43 5.13 -7.62 2.21
N LEU A 44 4.25 -6.61 2.14
CA LEU A 44 3.33 -6.42 1.03
C LEU A 44 4.07 -6.21 -0.31
N GLU A 45 5.22 -5.53 -0.30
CA GLU A 45 6.08 -5.36 -1.47
C GLU A 45 6.68 -6.71 -1.89
N ARG A 46 7.23 -7.47 -0.93
CA ARG A 46 7.76 -8.83 -1.19
C ARG A 46 6.71 -9.78 -1.74
N MET A 47 5.45 -9.62 -1.34
CA MET A 47 4.30 -10.37 -1.85
C MET A 47 3.84 -9.89 -3.24
N GLY A 48 4.39 -8.80 -3.78
CA GLY A 48 3.98 -8.21 -5.05
C GLY A 48 2.62 -7.51 -5.02
N LEU A 49 2.08 -7.23 -3.82
CA LEU A 49 0.78 -6.59 -3.64
C LEU A 49 0.88 -5.07 -3.66
N ILE A 50 2.06 -4.53 -3.37
CA ILE A 50 2.40 -3.13 -3.55
C ILE A 50 3.74 -2.99 -4.27
N GLU A 51 3.96 -1.83 -4.87
CA GLU A 51 5.21 -1.45 -5.52
C GLU A 51 5.69 -0.10 -4.96
N VAL A 52 7.01 0.06 -4.84
CA VAL A 52 7.62 1.36 -4.57
C VAL A 52 7.66 2.13 -5.88
N VAL A 53 6.98 3.26 -5.93
CA VAL A 53 7.00 4.12 -7.12
C VAL A 53 8.34 4.85 -7.15
N PRO A 54 9.19 4.62 -8.17
CA PRO A 54 10.45 5.33 -8.30
C PRO A 54 10.16 6.80 -8.53
N ASN A 55 10.70 7.63 -7.66
CA ASN A 55 10.43 9.04 -7.69
C ASN A 55 11.39 9.78 -8.63
N ARG A 56 10.86 10.53 -9.59
CA ARG A 56 11.65 11.45 -10.45
C ARG A 56 11.88 12.84 -9.82
N ALA A 57 11.20 13.18 -8.72
CA ALA A 57 11.11 14.55 -8.20
C ALA A 57 11.76 14.79 -6.82
N GLY A 58 12.53 13.85 -6.27
CA GLY A 58 13.29 14.07 -5.02
C GLY A 58 12.43 14.45 -3.80
N TRP A 59 11.53 13.56 -3.37
CA TRP A 59 10.90 13.61 -2.06
C TRP A 59 12.04 13.59 -1.05
N ILE A 60 12.10 14.65 -0.26
CA ILE A 60 13.21 15.00 0.61
C ILE A 60 13.34 13.91 1.70
N GLY A 61 14.40 13.09 1.65
CA GLY A 61 14.75 12.15 2.72
C GLY A 61 14.50 10.65 2.43
N ARG A 62 14.31 9.86 3.49
CA ARG A 62 14.13 8.39 3.47
C ARG A 62 12.68 7.94 3.25
N THR A 63 11.88 8.80 2.62
CA THR A 63 10.44 8.59 2.43
C THR A 63 10.18 7.91 1.09
N ARG A 64 9.41 6.82 1.12
CA ARG A 64 9.02 6.04 -0.06
C ARG A 64 7.53 6.23 -0.33
N LEU A 65 7.18 6.26 -1.61
CA LEU A 65 5.80 6.25 -2.07
C LEU A 65 5.48 4.83 -2.53
N TYR A 66 4.53 4.19 -1.85
CA TYR A 66 4.04 2.87 -2.14
C TYR A 66 2.72 2.95 -2.88
N ARG A 67 2.48 2.05 -3.83
CA ARG A 67 1.21 1.96 -4.57
C ARG A 67 0.75 0.51 -4.61
N ALA A 68 -0.54 0.27 -4.43
CA ALA A 68 -1.12 -1.06 -4.61
C ALA A 68 -1.09 -1.49 -6.08
N THR A 69 -0.61 -2.71 -6.32
CA THR A 69 -0.62 -3.35 -7.65
C THR A 69 -2.02 -3.88 -7.97
N SER A 70 -2.22 -4.38 -9.20
CA SER A 70 -3.46 -5.09 -9.57
C SER A 70 -3.71 -6.32 -8.68
N ALA A 71 -2.65 -7.02 -8.27
CA ALA A 71 -2.75 -8.14 -7.34
C ALA A 71 -3.18 -7.69 -5.94
N GLY A 72 -2.61 -6.59 -5.43
CA GLY A 72 -3.04 -6.00 -4.15
C GLY A 72 -4.50 -5.54 -4.16
N ARG A 73 -5.00 -5.03 -5.28
CA ARG A 73 -6.42 -4.69 -5.47
C ARG A 73 -7.31 -5.92 -5.42
N ALA A 74 -6.98 -6.94 -6.21
CA ALA A 74 -7.74 -8.19 -6.24
C ALA A 74 -7.78 -8.86 -4.86
N ALA A 75 -6.66 -8.87 -4.13
CA ALA A 75 -6.55 -9.47 -2.80
C ALA A 75 -7.49 -8.85 -1.74
N VAL A 76 -7.99 -7.64 -1.97
CA VAL A 76 -8.97 -6.97 -1.08
C VAL A 76 -10.40 -7.07 -1.61
N MET A 77 -10.59 -7.23 -2.92
CA MET A 77 -11.90 -7.33 -3.58
C MET A 77 -12.46 -8.75 -3.60
N ASP A 78 -11.63 -9.80 -3.54
CA ASP A 78 -12.05 -11.21 -3.60
C ASP A 78 -12.83 -11.69 -2.35
N GLU A 79 -13.02 -10.82 -1.35
CA GLU A 79 -13.78 -11.09 -0.13
C GLU A 79 -15.08 -10.28 0.02
N THR A 80 -15.44 -9.45 -0.95
CA THR A 80 -16.75 -8.77 -1.03
C THR A 80 -17.65 -9.46 -2.03
#